data_AF-A0A7G8Q940-F1
#
_entry.id   AF-A0A7G8Q940-F1
#
_cell.length_a   1.000
_cell.length_b   1.000
_cell.length_c   1.000
_cell.angle_alpha   90.00
_cell.angle_beta   90.00
_cell.angle_gamma   90.00
#
_symmetry.space_group_name_H-M   'P 1'
#
loop_
_entity.id
_entity.type
_entity.pdbx_description
1 polymer ?
#
loop_
_entity_poly.entity_id
_entity_poly.type
_entity_poly.pdbx_seq_one_letter_code
_entity_poly.pdbx_strand_id
1 'polypeptide(L)'
;MHFVVDIAPVVQTVRGYADDAIRTLRDVHGLSLDHSLESLAHVDDVLALSRDGGASTDAVTRALYAFGSYAGEVVREQEPARWIEPPEGDHGAWDDLFPFVRLLDGREWRPIGLAFLAFMDGPQHSLLQSARELLATPE
;
A
#
# COMPACT_ATOMS: atom_id res chain seq x y z
N MET A 1 22.01 14.05 2.45
CA MET A 1 21.51 13.96 1.07
C MET A 1 21.27 12.49 0.79
N HIS A 2 20.06 11.98 1.04
CA HIS A 2 19.73 10.58 0.74
C HIS A 2 19.11 10.53 -0.65
N PHE A 3 19.90 10.03 -1.60
CA PHE A 3 19.40 9.57 -2.89
C PHE A 3 18.49 8.37 -2.61
N VAL A 4 17.18 8.57 -2.73
CA VAL A 4 16.25 7.44 -2.85
C VAL A 4 16.00 7.31 -4.33
N VAL A 5 16.74 6.38 -4.94
CA VAL A 5 16.49 5.93 -6.30
C VAL A 5 15.05 5.40 -6.31
N ASP A 6 14.25 5.78 -7.33
CA ASP A 6 12.88 5.31 -7.62
C ASP A 6 12.87 3.78 -7.88
N ILE A 7 13.18 3.00 -6.86
CA ILE A 7 13.19 1.54 -6.91
C ILE A 7 11.96 1.06 -6.17
N ALA A 8 11.13 0.27 -6.85
CA ALA A 8 9.97 -0.37 -6.26
C ALA A 8 10.34 -1.07 -4.92
N PRO A 9 9.42 -1.10 -3.94
CA PRO A 9 9.66 -1.79 -2.69
C PRO A 9 10.02 -3.26 -2.92
N VAL A 10 10.96 -3.76 -2.12
CA VAL A 10 11.23 -5.20 -1.92
C VAL A 10 10.92 -5.53 -0.47
N VAL A 11 10.83 -6.82 -0.10
CA VAL A 11 10.46 -7.21 1.28
C VAL A 11 11.37 -6.56 2.34
N GLN A 12 12.63 -6.29 2.00
CA GLN A 12 13.58 -5.64 2.90
C GLN A 12 13.33 -4.13 3.11
N THR A 13 12.63 -3.46 2.19
CA THR A 13 12.45 -2.00 2.19
C THR A 13 11.02 -1.56 2.48
N VAL A 14 10.02 -2.45 2.43
CA VAL A 14 8.60 -2.14 2.71
C VAL A 14 8.40 -1.38 4.03
N ARG A 15 9.12 -1.72 5.10
CA ARG A 15 9.02 -0.98 6.37
C ARG A 15 9.52 0.46 6.26
N GLY A 16 10.60 0.70 5.52
CA GLY A 16 11.10 2.05 5.28
C GLY A 16 10.12 2.89 4.45
N TYR A 17 9.46 2.26 3.47
CA TYR A 17 8.39 2.88 2.69
C TYR A 17 7.15 3.19 3.54
N ALA A 18 6.75 2.29 4.44
CA ALA A 18 5.67 2.55 5.38
C ALA A 18 5.97 3.74 6.30
N ASP A 19 7.18 3.84 6.82
CA ASP A 19 7.62 5.00 7.62
C ASP A 19 7.57 6.31 6.80
N ASP A 20 7.95 6.26 5.52
CA ASP A 20 7.87 7.41 4.62
C ASP A 20 6.42 7.86 4.37
N ALA A 21 5.46 6.93 4.30
CA ALA A 21 4.03 7.27 4.23
C ALA A 21 3.58 8.03 5.49
N ILE A 22 3.95 7.54 6.68
CA ILE A 22 3.61 8.17 7.97
C ILE A 22 4.17 9.59 8.04
N ARG A 23 5.43 9.78 7.66
CA ARG A 23 6.07 11.10 7.61
C ARG A 23 5.37 12.02 6.61
N THR A 24 5.10 11.53 5.41
CA THR A 24 4.49 12.31 4.33
C THR A 24 3.08 12.77 4.70
N LEU A 25 2.22 11.89 5.22
CA LEU A 25 0.86 12.27 5.62
C LEU A 25 0.87 13.26 6.78
N ARG A 26 1.81 13.10 7.72
CA ARG A 26 1.97 14.05 8.83
C ARG A 26 2.41 15.42 8.34
N ASP A 27 3.47 15.48 7.54
CA ASP A 27 4.15 16.72 7.21
C ASP A 27 3.39 17.51 6.12
N VAL A 28 2.74 16.82 5.19
CA VAL A 28 2.04 17.44 4.05
C VAL A 28 0.55 17.63 4.33
N HIS A 29 -0.10 16.66 4.98
CA HIS A 29 -1.55 16.66 5.18
C HIS A 29 -1.98 16.90 6.64
N GLY A 30 -1.05 16.92 7.60
CA GLY A 30 -1.38 17.03 9.02
C GLY A 30 -2.11 15.80 9.57
N LEU A 31 -2.05 14.67 8.86
CA LEU A 31 -2.75 13.43 9.22
C LEU A 31 -1.82 12.47 9.96
N SER A 32 -2.35 11.80 10.99
CA SER A 32 -1.59 10.79 11.74
C SER A 32 -2.00 9.39 11.29
N LEU A 33 -1.00 8.61 10.91
CA LEU A 33 -1.11 7.18 10.61
C LEU A 33 -0.59 6.39 11.82
N ASP A 34 -1.46 5.56 12.43
CA ASP A 34 -1.22 4.89 13.71
C ASP A 34 -1.20 3.34 13.62
N HIS A 35 -1.10 2.81 12.40
CA HIS A 35 -1.19 1.38 12.08
C HIS A 35 -2.55 0.72 12.37
N SER A 36 -3.59 1.50 12.71
CA SER A 36 -4.95 0.98 12.79
C SER A 36 -5.53 0.74 11.39
N LEU A 37 -6.50 -0.17 11.30
CA LEU A 37 -7.24 -0.38 10.05
C LEU A 37 -7.91 0.92 9.57
N GLU A 38 -8.51 1.69 10.49
CA GLU A 38 -9.19 2.95 10.17
C GLU A 38 -8.27 4.01 9.57
N SER A 39 -6.97 4.00 9.92
CA SER A 39 -6.00 4.93 9.34
C SER A 39 -5.83 4.77 7.82
N LEU A 40 -6.26 3.63 7.24
CA LEU A 40 -6.29 3.46 5.78
C LEU A 40 -7.30 4.38 5.09
N ALA A 41 -8.34 4.85 5.79
CA ALA A 41 -9.25 5.86 5.25
C ALA A 41 -8.49 7.13 4.85
N HIS A 42 -7.52 7.56 5.66
CA HIS A 42 -6.69 8.73 5.35
C HIS A 42 -5.84 8.53 4.09
N VAL A 43 -5.38 7.30 3.86
CA VAL A 43 -4.65 6.95 2.64
C VAL A 43 -5.58 7.02 1.43
N ASP A 44 -6.77 6.40 1.52
CA ASP A 44 -7.78 6.44 0.47
C ASP A 44 -8.19 7.89 0.12
N ASP A 45 -8.36 8.76 1.12
CA ASP A 45 -8.69 10.18 0.93
C ASP A 45 -7.57 10.94 0.19
N VAL A 46 -6.30 10.70 0.54
CA VAL A 46 -5.15 11.35 -0.11
C VAL A 46 -4.97 10.85 -1.54
N LEU A 47 -5.21 9.56 -1.80
CA LEU A 47 -5.21 8.99 -3.14
C LEU A 47 -6.30 9.64 -4.00
N ALA A 48 -7.51 9.77 -3.46
CA ALA A 48 -8.62 10.44 -4.15
C ALA A 48 -8.30 11.91 -4.43
N LEU A 49 -7.79 12.65 -3.44
CA LEU A 49 -7.39 14.05 -3.61
C LEU A 49 -6.33 14.22 -4.70
N SER A 50 -5.33 13.33 -4.73
CA SER A 50 -4.24 13.39 -5.71
C SER A 50 -4.75 13.11 -7.13
N ARG A 51 -5.64 12.12 -7.29
CA ARG A 51 -6.29 11.79 -8.56
C ARG A 51 -7.18 12.94 -9.04
N ASP A 52 -8.05 13.45 -8.18
CA ASP A 52 -8.99 14.52 -8.51
C ASP A 52 -8.25 15.85 -8.79
N GLY A 53 -7.06 16.01 -8.20
CA GLY A 53 -6.11 17.09 -8.51
C GLY A 53 -5.35 16.92 -9.83
N GLY A 54 -5.54 15.82 -10.55
CA GLY A 54 -4.92 15.57 -11.85
C GLY A 54 -3.43 15.24 -11.79
N ALA A 55 -2.94 14.71 -10.67
CA ALA A 55 -1.56 14.25 -10.57
C ALA A 55 -1.29 13.14 -11.61
N SER A 56 -0.09 13.12 -12.20
CA SER A 56 0.33 12.00 -13.04
C SER A 56 0.80 10.84 -12.17
N THR A 57 0.61 9.60 -12.62
CA THR A 57 1.10 8.41 -11.93
C THR A 57 2.60 8.52 -11.62
N ASP A 58 3.39 8.97 -12.60
CA ASP A 58 4.84 9.16 -12.45
C ASP A 58 5.18 10.05 -11.24
N ALA A 59 4.49 11.18 -11.08
CA ALA A 59 4.72 12.13 -9.98
C ALA A 59 4.34 11.59 -8.59
N VAL A 60 3.44 10.61 -8.52
CA VAL A 60 2.98 10.02 -7.25
C VAL A 60 3.50 8.61 -7.01
N THR A 61 4.25 8.01 -7.95
CA THR A 61 4.73 6.61 -7.90
C THR A 61 5.32 6.25 -6.53
N ARG A 62 6.22 7.08 -6.01
CA ARG A 62 6.86 6.85 -4.71
C ARG A 62 5.88 6.92 -3.54
N ALA A 63 4.89 7.82 -3.60
CA ALA A 63 3.83 7.87 -2.60
C ALA A 63 2.94 6.63 -2.67
N LEU A 64 2.61 6.13 -3.87
CA LEU A 64 1.84 4.89 -4.04
C LEU A 64 2.58 3.67 -3.45
N TYR A 65 3.90 3.58 -3.67
CA TYR A 65 4.75 2.57 -3.00
C TYR A 65 4.72 2.69 -1.48
N ALA A 66 4.83 3.90 -0.95
CA ALA A 66 4.77 4.16 0.48
C ALA A 66 3.41 3.76 1.08
N PHE A 67 2.31 4.17 0.44
CA PHE A 67 0.94 3.90 0.87
C PHE A 67 0.59 2.41 0.85
N GLY A 68 0.95 1.70 -0.22
CA GLY A 68 0.77 0.26 -0.28
C GLY A 68 1.63 -0.49 0.75
N SER A 69 2.86 -0.03 0.98
CA SER A 69 3.71 -0.64 2.03
C SER A 69 3.13 -0.41 3.43
N TYR A 70 2.65 0.80 3.72
CA TYR A 70 1.96 1.10 4.97
C TYR A 70 0.72 0.21 5.16
N ALA A 71 -0.09 0.06 4.11
CA ALA A 71 -1.29 -0.77 4.18
C ALA A 71 -0.98 -2.24 4.47
N GLY A 72 0.09 -2.79 3.90
CA GLY A 72 0.52 -4.13 4.25
C GLY A 72 1.06 -4.27 5.68
N GLU A 73 1.74 -3.27 6.22
CA GLU A 73 2.11 -3.25 7.65
C GLU A 73 0.87 -3.19 8.55
N VAL A 74 -0.15 -2.39 8.20
CA VAL A 74 -1.43 -2.36 8.93
C VAL A 74 -2.04 -3.75 9.05
N VAL A 75 -2.16 -4.49 7.93
CA VAL A 75 -2.71 -5.86 7.96
C VAL A 75 -1.88 -6.79 8.84
N ARG A 76 -0.55 -6.72 8.79
CA ARG A 76 0.34 -7.54 9.63
C ARG A 76 0.21 -7.26 11.12
N GLU A 77 -0.21 -6.06 11.51
CA GLU A 77 -0.48 -5.70 12.90
C GLU A 77 -1.86 -6.20 13.36
N GLN A 78 -2.83 -6.34 12.45
CA GLN A 78 -4.17 -6.88 12.78
C GLN A 78 -4.18 -8.41 12.84
N GLU A 79 -3.47 -9.08 11.94
CA GLU A 79 -3.45 -10.53 11.83
C GLU A 79 -2.04 -11.02 11.45
N PRO A 80 -1.54 -12.13 12.02
CA PRO A 80 -0.24 -12.68 11.65
C PRO A 80 -0.11 -12.89 10.15
N ALA A 81 0.81 -12.15 9.54
CA ALA A 81 1.04 -12.20 8.10
C ALA A 81 2.51 -11.94 7.76
N ARG A 82 2.90 -12.29 6.54
CA ARG A 82 4.26 -12.12 6.03
C ARG A 82 4.25 -11.39 4.71
N TRP A 83 5.25 -10.54 4.52
CA TRP A 83 5.59 -10.02 3.19
C TRP A 83 6.28 -11.13 2.40
N ILE A 84 5.83 -11.31 1.17
CA ILE A 84 6.32 -12.29 0.22
C ILE A 84 6.89 -11.53 -0.97
N GLU A 85 8.07 -11.94 -1.43
CA GLU A 85 8.64 -11.40 -2.66
C GLU A 85 7.74 -11.77 -3.85
N PRO A 86 7.61 -10.89 -4.86
CA PRO A 86 6.93 -11.25 -6.09
C PRO A 86 7.60 -12.47 -6.74
N PRO A 87 6.83 -13.36 -7.39
CA PRO A 87 7.40 -14.54 -8.03
C PRO A 87 8.43 -14.15 -9.10
N GLU A 88 9.56 -14.86 -9.13
CA GLU A 88 10.59 -14.71 -10.16
C GLU A 88 10.08 -15.32 -11.49
N GLY A 89 9.77 -14.52 -12.51
CA GLY A 89 9.34 -15.03 -13.82
C GLY A 89 8.35 -14.14 -14.58
N ASP A 90 7.52 -14.78 -15.41
CA ASP A 90 6.50 -14.11 -16.21
C ASP A 90 5.38 -13.58 -15.29
N HIS A 91 5.33 -12.26 -15.12
CA HIS A 91 4.34 -11.59 -14.30
C HIS A 91 3.03 -11.54 -15.09
N GLY A 92 2.05 -12.36 -14.71
CA GLY A 92 0.77 -12.45 -15.41
C GLY A 92 0.00 -11.14 -15.40
N ALA A 93 0.13 -10.36 -14.32
CA ALA A 93 -0.39 -9.00 -14.20
C ALA A 93 0.66 -8.07 -13.56
N TRP A 94 0.56 -6.76 -13.81
CA TRP A 94 1.55 -5.78 -13.34
C TRP A 94 1.52 -5.60 -11.81
N ASP A 95 0.43 -5.95 -11.13
CA ASP A 95 0.34 -5.96 -9.67
C ASP A 95 1.06 -7.15 -9.03
N ASP A 96 1.45 -8.17 -9.82
CA ASP A 96 2.37 -9.24 -9.40
C ASP A 96 3.84 -8.78 -9.33
N LEU A 97 4.14 -7.54 -9.71
CA LEU A 97 5.51 -6.99 -9.71
C LEU A 97 5.99 -6.56 -8.32
N PHE A 98 5.09 -6.47 -7.34
CA PHE A 98 5.39 -5.93 -6.02
C PHE A 98 5.29 -6.99 -4.93
N PRO A 99 6.01 -6.81 -3.81
CA PRO A 99 5.79 -7.60 -2.62
C PRO A 99 4.33 -7.55 -2.19
N PHE A 100 3.84 -8.67 -1.68
CA PHE A 100 2.45 -8.82 -1.24
C PHE A 100 2.40 -9.44 0.15
N VAL A 101 1.27 -9.26 0.83
CA VAL A 101 1.04 -9.83 2.16
C VAL A 101 0.36 -11.18 2.01
N ARG A 102 0.87 -12.19 2.72
CA ARG A 102 0.22 -13.50 2.87
C ARG A 102 -0.09 -13.75 4.33
N LEU A 103 -1.36 -13.96 4.65
CA LEU A 103 -1.83 -14.37 5.97
C LEU A 103 -1.36 -15.80 6.28
N LEU A 104 -1.38 -16.22 7.55
CA LEU A 104 -0.92 -17.57 7.92
C LEU A 104 -1.80 -18.69 7.33
N ASP A 105 -3.07 -18.41 7.04
CA ASP A 105 -3.99 -19.33 6.36
C ASP A 105 -3.78 -19.40 4.84
N GLY A 106 -2.84 -18.61 4.30
CA GLY A 106 -2.47 -18.63 2.89
C GLY A 106 -3.20 -17.62 2.01
N ARG A 107 -4.18 -16.87 2.52
CA ARG A 107 -4.80 -15.77 1.75
C ARG A 107 -3.78 -14.69 1.44
N GLU A 108 -3.86 -14.16 0.23
CA GLU A 108 -2.90 -13.19 -0.32
C GLU A 108 -3.56 -11.85 -0.59
N TRP A 109 -2.80 -10.77 -0.40
CA TRP A 109 -3.27 -9.42 -0.61
C TRP A 109 -2.15 -8.54 -1.17
N ARG A 110 -2.46 -7.77 -2.22
CA ARG A 110 -1.51 -6.98 -3.02
C ARG A 110 -1.65 -5.48 -2.76
N PRO A 111 -1.26 -4.97 -1.58
CA PRO A 111 -1.59 -3.60 -1.19
C PRO A 111 -0.89 -2.53 -2.06
N ILE A 112 0.31 -2.82 -2.59
CA ILE A 112 1.01 -1.90 -3.48
C ILE A 112 0.26 -1.77 -4.80
N GLY A 113 -0.03 -2.89 -5.48
CA GLY A 113 -0.85 -2.87 -6.70
C GLY A 113 -2.22 -2.23 -6.47
N LEU A 114 -2.85 -2.51 -5.32
CA LEU A 114 -4.14 -1.93 -4.96
C LEU A 114 -4.09 -0.41 -4.78
N ALA A 115 -3.02 0.15 -4.20
CA ALA A 115 -2.85 1.60 -4.08
C ALA A 115 -2.76 2.29 -5.46
N PHE A 116 -2.09 1.65 -6.43
CA PHE A 116 -2.07 2.12 -7.81
C PHE A 116 -3.45 2.07 -8.46
N LEU A 117 -4.20 0.97 -8.28
CA LEU A 117 -5.57 0.86 -8.80
C LEU A 117 -6.51 1.89 -8.15
N ALA A 118 -6.39 2.14 -6.85
CA ALA A 118 -7.17 3.18 -6.16
C ALA A 118 -6.92 4.58 -6.72
N PHE A 119 -5.66 4.87 -7.05
CA PHE A 119 -5.27 6.12 -7.69
C PHE A 119 -5.76 6.22 -9.14
N MET A 120 -5.60 5.17 -9.94
CA MET A 120 -5.90 5.22 -11.38
C MET A 120 -7.39 5.05 -11.69
N ASP A 121 -8.01 4.05 -11.08
CA ASP A 121 -9.34 3.57 -11.47
C ASP A 121 -10.43 4.05 -10.52
N GLY A 122 -10.09 4.36 -9.26
CA GLY A 122 -11.03 5.01 -8.34
C GLY A 122 -11.27 4.29 -7.01
N PRO A 123 -12.23 4.79 -6.22
CA PRO A 123 -12.48 4.34 -4.84
C PRO A 123 -12.97 2.89 -4.71
N GLN A 124 -13.38 2.23 -5.81
CA GLN A 124 -13.71 0.80 -5.81
C GLN A 124 -12.51 -0.09 -5.44
N HIS A 125 -11.29 0.45 -5.50
CA HIS A 125 -10.06 -0.21 -5.07
C HIS A 125 -9.58 0.28 -3.68
N SER A 126 -10.48 0.76 -2.83
CA SER A 126 -10.17 1.23 -1.48
C SER A 126 -9.32 0.24 -0.69
N LEU A 127 -8.22 0.73 -0.13
CA LEU A 127 -7.33 -0.03 0.74
C LEU A 127 -8.05 -0.45 2.02
N LEU A 128 -8.83 0.45 2.62
CA LEU A 128 -9.60 0.16 3.83
C LEU A 128 -10.62 -0.95 3.59
N GLN A 129 -11.45 -0.84 2.55
CA GLN A 129 -12.50 -1.81 2.30
C GLN A 129 -11.91 -3.17 1.92
N SER A 130 -10.89 -3.20 1.06
CA SER A 130 -10.23 -4.44 0.69
C SER A 130 -9.54 -5.12 1.88
N ALA A 131 -8.88 -4.36 2.76
CA ALA A 131 -8.29 -4.90 3.98
C ALA A 131 -9.36 -5.45 4.95
N ARG A 132 -10.51 -4.77 5.08
CA ARG A 132 -11.64 -5.27 5.87
C ARG A 132 -12.18 -6.57 5.31
N GLU A 133 -12.37 -6.67 4.01
CA GLU A 133 -12.85 -7.89 3.34
C GLU A 133 -11.87 -9.05 3.53
N LEU A 134 -10.57 -8.78 3.37
CA LEU A 134 -9.51 -9.73 3.65
C LEU A 134 -9.58 -10.23 5.09
N LEU A 135 -9.75 -9.36 6.09
CA LEU A 135 -9.74 -9.75 7.50
C LEU A 135 -11.08 -10.32 8.01
N ALA A 136 -12.20 -10.02 7.34
CA ALA A 136 -13.54 -10.44 7.76
C ALA A 136 -13.90 -11.86 7.34
N THR A 137 -13.17 -12.44 6.38
CA THR A 137 -13.45 -13.80 5.89
C THR A 137 -12.77 -14.82 6.82
N PRO A 138 -13.48 -15.63 7.62
CA PRO A 138 -12.84 -16.74 8.31
C PRO A 138 -12.55 -17.90 7.33
N GLU A 139 -11.53 -18.72 7.62
CA GLU A 139 -11.29 -20.01 6.97
C GLU A 139 -12.53 -20.93 6.95
#